data_AF-A0A0L8GWE2-F1
#
_entry.id   AF-A0A0L8GWE2-F1
#
_cell.length_a   1.000
_cell.length_b   1.000
_cell.length_c   1.000
_cell.angle_alpha   90.00
_cell.angle_beta   90.00
_cell.angle_gamma   90.00
#
_symmetry.space_group_name_H-M   'P 1'
#
loop_
_entity.id
_entity.type
_entity.pdbx_description
1 polymer ?
#
loop_
_entity_poly.entity_id
_entity_poly.type
_entity_poly.pdbx_seq_one_letter_code
_entity_poly.pdbx_strand_id
1 'polypeptide(L)'
;MLKNNEQIYPQEQQSTPLLFKQRRLCSLGHVYRMPDGSIPKDILYGELVSGRRAHGQQHLSFMDVCKRDMKIMSRNTKTWENLAKARSCWRQTLSTALREGNLIRLTPEERWRRRKTEPPTNDQPHLRLLQP
;
A
#
# COMPACT_ATOMS: atom_id res chain seq x y z
N MET A 1 -14.19 -41.69 -23.08
CA MET A 1 -14.05 -41.95 -21.63
C MET A 1 -12.98 -41.00 -21.09
N LEU A 2 -13.39 -39.82 -20.64
CA LEU A 2 -12.49 -38.87 -19.95
C LEU A 2 -12.40 -39.31 -18.49
N LYS A 3 -11.20 -39.60 -17.99
CA LYS A 3 -10.88 -39.54 -16.56
C LYS A 3 -9.36 -39.55 -16.37
N ASN A 4 -8.90 -38.41 -15.82
CA ASN A 4 -7.85 -38.33 -14.81
C ASN A 4 -6.41 -38.54 -15.27
N ASN A 5 -5.77 -37.45 -15.72
CA ASN A 5 -4.33 -37.27 -15.59
C ASN A 5 -4.07 -36.04 -14.72
N GLU A 6 -4.22 -36.30 -13.43
CA GLU A 6 -3.51 -35.73 -12.28
C GLU A 6 -2.85 -34.36 -12.48
N GLN A 7 -3.54 -33.32 -12.02
CA GLN A 7 -2.90 -32.07 -11.63
C GLN A 7 -1.95 -32.34 -10.46
N ILE A 8 -0.69 -32.66 -10.76
CA ILE A 8 0.39 -32.66 -9.77
C ILE A 8 1.00 -31.27 -9.75
N TYR A 9 0.42 -30.39 -8.94
CA TYR A 9 1.19 -29.33 -8.28
C TYR A 9 0.88 -29.33 -6.79
N PRO A 10 1.48 -30.25 -6.00
CA PRO A 10 1.57 -30.03 -4.58
C PRO A 10 2.73 -29.06 -4.40
N GLN A 11 2.51 -27.81 -4.01
CA GLN A 11 3.43 -27.06 -3.17
C GLN A 11 2.76 -25.75 -2.75
N GLU A 12 2.65 -25.55 -1.43
CA GLU A 12 2.33 -24.29 -0.75
C GLU A 12 3.41 -23.23 -1.03
N GLN A 13 3.60 -22.83 -2.30
CA GLN A 13 4.46 -21.71 -2.62
C GLN A 13 3.71 -20.45 -2.23
N GLN A 14 4.07 -19.89 -1.07
CA GLN A 14 3.70 -18.53 -0.69
C GLN A 14 3.87 -17.64 -1.94
N SER A 15 2.76 -17.17 -2.51
CA SER A 15 2.83 -16.48 -3.79
C SER A 15 3.83 -15.32 -3.69
N THR A 16 4.84 -15.32 -4.56
CA THR A 16 5.91 -14.31 -4.64
C THR A 16 5.49 -12.86 -4.37
N PRO A 17 4.31 -12.35 -4.83
CA PRO A 17 3.84 -11.01 -4.47
C PRO A 17 3.64 -10.77 -2.97
N LEU A 18 3.28 -11.77 -2.18
CA LEU A 18 2.97 -11.61 -0.75
C LEU A 18 4.22 -11.36 0.08
N LEU A 19 5.33 -12.02 -0.27
CA LEU A 19 6.61 -11.81 0.38
C LEU A 19 7.08 -10.36 0.22
N PHE A 20 6.95 -9.79 -0.98
CA PHE A 20 7.29 -8.38 -1.22
C PHE A 20 6.42 -7.42 -0.40
N LYS A 21 5.12 -7.72 -0.26
CA LYS A 21 4.20 -6.94 0.59
C LYS A 21 4.64 -6.98 2.05
N GLN A 22 4.92 -8.17 2.56
CA GLN A 22 5.41 -8.36 3.93
C GLN A 22 6.72 -7.60 4.17
N ARG A 23 7.66 -7.64 3.21
CA ARG A 23 8.95 -6.94 3.30
C ARG A 23 8.75 -5.42 3.36
N ARG A 24 7.89 -4.87 2.51
CA ARG A 24 7.54 -3.43 2.55
C ARG A 24 6.94 -3.02 3.89
N LEU A 25 6.04 -3.81 4.46
CA LEU A 25 5.45 -3.54 5.78
C LEU A 25 6.47 -3.71 6.91
N CYS A 26 7.42 -4.64 6.80
CA CYS A 26 8.55 -4.73 7.74
C CYS A 26 9.39 -3.45 7.73
N SER A 27 9.68 -2.93 6.53
CA SER A 27 10.40 -1.66 6.37
C SER A 27 9.61 -0.48 6.94
N LEU A 28 8.29 -0.42 6.73
CA LEU A 28 7.44 0.62 7.31
C LEU A 28 7.56 0.66 8.85
N GLY A 29 7.41 -0.49 9.51
CA GLY A 29 7.55 -0.56 10.96
C GLY A 29 8.98 -0.22 11.42
N HIS A 30 10.00 -0.46 10.60
CA HIS A 30 11.36 -0.03 10.91
C HIS A 30 11.50 1.48 10.85
N VAL A 31 11.01 2.13 9.79
CA VAL A 31 11.03 3.60 9.63
C VAL A 31 10.31 4.28 10.79
N TYR A 32 9.16 3.74 11.23
CA TYR A 32 8.45 4.26 12.40
C TYR A 32 9.30 4.26 13.69
N ARG A 33 10.11 3.22 13.90
CA ARG A 33 10.97 3.07 15.09
C ARG A 33 12.32 3.79 14.98
N MET A 34 12.61 4.42 13.84
CA MET A 34 13.81 5.25 13.74
C MET A 34 13.66 6.48 14.65
N PRO A 35 14.78 7.05 15.14
CA PRO A 35 14.74 8.30 15.89
C PRO A 35 14.12 9.43 15.04
N ASP A 36 13.49 10.39 15.71
CA ASP A 36 12.99 11.60 15.07
C ASP A 36 14.17 12.44 14.53
N GLY A 37 14.02 13.05 13.36
CA GLY A 37 15.13 13.69 12.63
C GLY A 37 15.91 12.75 11.72
N SER A 38 15.44 11.49 11.57
CA SER A 38 15.97 10.59 10.56
C SER A 38 15.29 10.83 9.22
N ILE A 39 16.10 11.01 8.17
CA ILE A 39 15.63 11.31 6.80
C ILE A 39 14.48 10.40 6.35
N PRO A 40 14.49 9.05 6.54
CA PRO A 40 13.39 8.21 6.10
C PRO A 40 12.08 8.45 6.87
N LYS A 41 12.16 8.76 8.17
CA LYS A 41 11.00 9.03 9.02
C LYS A 41 10.42 10.41 8.73
N ASP A 42 11.30 11.39 8.52
CA ASP A 42 10.92 12.74 8.11
C ASP A 42 10.31 12.75 6.72
N ILE A 43 10.76 11.91 5.79
CA ILE A 43 10.10 11.73 4.48
C ILE A 43 8.74 11.03 4.62
N LEU A 44 8.62 10.08 5.56
CA LEU A 44 7.38 9.33 5.78
C LEU A 44 6.26 10.21 6.36
N TYR A 45 6.60 11.06 7.32
CA TYR A 45 5.66 11.95 8.04
C TYR A 45 5.70 13.40 7.56
N GLY A 46 6.66 13.75 6.71
CA GLY A 46 6.85 15.10 6.22
C GLY A 46 5.67 15.55 5.38
N GLU A 47 4.99 16.59 5.86
CA GLU A 47 4.05 17.34 5.05
C GLU A 47 4.82 18.29 4.13
N LEU A 48 4.33 18.47 2.91
CA LEU A 48 4.86 19.48 2.01
C LEU A 48 4.50 20.86 2.59
N VAL A 49 5.51 21.59 3.08
CA VAL A 49 5.37 22.92 3.69
C VAL A 49 4.70 23.94 2.77
N SER A 50 4.94 23.83 1.45
CA SER A 50 4.18 24.54 0.41
C SER A 50 4.44 23.87 -0.93
N GLY A 51 3.41 23.76 -1.78
CA GLY A 51 3.49 23.17 -3.11
C GLY A 51 2.42 22.12 -3.39
N ARG A 52 1.58 22.37 -4.39
CA ARG A 52 0.67 21.36 -4.95
C ARG A 52 1.48 20.46 -5.88
N ARG A 53 1.40 19.14 -5.69
CA ARG A 53 1.96 18.15 -6.63
C ARG A 53 1.35 18.40 -8.03
N ALA A 54 2.20 18.59 -9.05
CA ALA A 54 1.75 18.83 -10.42
C ALA A 54 0.77 17.74 -10.88
N HIS A 55 -0.36 18.16 -11.46
CA HIS A 55 -1.43 17.25 -11.89
C HIS A 55 -1.04 16.54 -13.20
N GLY A 56 -0.46 15.36 -13.04
CA GLY A 56 -0.05 14.41 -14.07
C GLY A 56 0.56 13.22 -13.34
N GLN A 57 -0.12 12.06 -13.38
CA GLN A 57 0.04 10.95 -12.43
C GLN A 57 1.48 10.73 -11.93
N GLN A 58 1.65 10.89 -10.61
CA GLN A 58 2.92 10.73 -9.93
C GLN A 58 3.10 9.30 -9.40
N HIS A 59 4.37 8.90 -9.26
CA HIS A 59 4.79 7.68 -8.57
C HIS A 59 4.08 7.56 -7.22
N LEU A 60 3.36 6.46 -7.01
CA LEU A 60 2.50 6.28 -5.85
C LEU A 60 3.37 6.31 -4.57
N SER A 61 3.01 7.18 -3.62
CA SER A 61 3.80 7.38 -2.40
C SER A 61 4.05 6.05 -1.70
N PHE A 62 5.24 5.86 -1.13
CA PHE A 62 5.58 4.65 -0.39
C PHE A 62 4.53 4.30 0.68
N MET A 63 3.98 5.33 1.35
CA MET A 63 2.91 5.13 2.33
C MET A 63 1.63 4.60 1.68
N ASP A 64 1.27 5.06 0.49
CA ASP A 64 0.08 4.58 -0.22
C ASP A 64 0.25 3.15 -0.74
N VAL A 65 1.48 2.73 -1.06
CA VAL A 65 1.80 1.31 -1.33
C VAL A 65 1.55 0.49 -0.06
N CYS A 66 2.06 0.97 1.07
CA CYS A 66 1.92 0.29 2.35
C CYS A 66 0.47 0.22 2.82
N LYS A 67 -0.35 1.27 2.62
CA LYS A 67 -1.80 1.25 2.91
C LYS A 67 -2.53 0.19 2.09
N ARG A 68 -2.19 0.04 0.81
CA ARG A 68 -2.75 -1.01 -0.06
C ARG A 68 -2.36 -2.41 0.43
N ASP A 69 -1.09 -2.59 0.79
CA ASP A 69 -0.59 -3.87 1.28
C ASP A 69 -1.18 -4.25 2.65
N MET A 70 -1.37 -3.29 3.55
CA MET A 70 -2.09 -3.49 4.81
C MET A 70 -3.55 -3.88 4.59
N LYS A 71 -4.24 -3.22 3.64
CA LYS A 71 -5.62 -3.57 3.28
C LYS A 71 -5.72 -4.99 2.72
N ILE A 72 -4.76 -5.40 1.89
CA ILE A 72 -4.71 -6.78 1.37
C ILE A 72 -4.52 -7.77 2.52
N MET A 73 -3.68 -7.46 3.51
CA MET A 73 -3.43 -8.32 4.68
C MET A 73 -4.48 -8.13 5.80
N SER A 74 -5.63 -7.52 5.52
CA SER A 74 -6.74 -7.25 6.46
C SER A 74 -6.33 -6.55 7.77
N ARG A 75 -5.23 -5.78 7.75
CA ARG A 75 -4.70 -5.10 8.94
C ARG A 75 -5.22 -3.67 9.00
N ASN A 76 -5.68 -3.27 10.18
CA ASN A 76 -6.19 -1.93 10.43
C ASN A 76 -5.13 -0.86 10.12
N THR A 77 -5.43 -0.01 9.14
CA THR A 77 -4.59 1.13 8.71
C THR A 77 -4.56 2.28 9.70
N LYS A 78 -5.40 2.24 10.76
CA LYS A 78 -5.45 3.27 11.80
C LYS A 78 -4.63 2.93 13.05
N THR A 79 -4.39 1.65 13.33
CA THR A 79 -3.75 1.19 14.58
C THR A 79 -2.37 0.59 14.38
N TRP A 80 -1.81 0.69 13.17
CA TRP A 80 -0.54 0.05 12.81
C TRP A 80 0.65 0.64 13.56
N GLU A 81 0.67 1.94 13.86
CA GLU A 81 1.75 2.60 14.61
C GLU A 81 1.88 2.04 16.02
N ASN A 82 0.75 1.83 16.71
CA ASN A 82 0.73 1.20 18.02
C ASN A 82 1.30 -0.22 18.00
N LEU A 83 0.98 -0.99 16.94
CA LEU A 83 1.54 -2.32 16.76
C LEU A 83 3.02 -2.28 16.33
N ALA A 84 3.44 -1.21 15.65
CA ALA A 84 4.80 -1.00 15.18
C ALA A 84 5.77 -0.56 16.29
N LYS A 85 5.28 -0.04 17.43
CA LYS A 85 6.10 0.28 18.61
C LYS A 85 6.97 -0.90 19.03
N ALA A 86 6.36 -2.09 19.16
CA ALA A 86 7.09 -3.31 19.49
C ALA A 86 7.47 -4.10 18.22
N ARG A 87 8.77 -4.32 18.00
CA ARG A 87 9.29 -5.05 16.82
C ARG A 87 8.76 -6.49 16.73
N SER A 88 8.71 -7.18 17.86
CA SER A 88 8.20 -8.56 17.96
C SER A 88 6.73 -8.62 17.58
N CYS A 89 5.89 -7.78 18.21
CA CYS A 89 4.46 -7.68 17.92
C CYS A 89 4.21 -7.37 16.44
N TRP A 90 4.95 -6.42 15.86
CA TRP A 90 4.83 -6.08 14.43
C TRP A 90 5.13 -7.27 13.52
N ARG A 91 6.24 -7.98 13.76
CA ARG A 91 6.65 -9.15 12.96
C ARG A 91 5.66 -10.30 13.11
N GLN A 92 5.23 -10.60 14.33
CA GLN A 92 4.26 -11.64 14.60
C GLN A 92 2.95 -11.34 13.86
N THR A 93 2.45 -10.11 13.95
CA THR A 93 1.19 -9.75 13.28
C THR A 93 1.28 -9.83 11.75
N LEU A 94 2.44 -9.54 11.17
CA LEU A 94 2.65 -9.72 9.73
C LEU A 94 2.78 -11.19 9.34
N SER A 95 3.40 -12.00 10.19
CA SER A 95 3.56 -13.44 9.96
C SER A 95 2.24 -14.19 10.11
N THR A 96 1.41 -13.82 11.09
CA THR A 96 0.07 -14.39 11.27
C THR A 96 -0.81 -14.05 10.07
N ALA A 97 -0.83 -12.79 9.63
CA ALA A 97 -1.59 -12.38 8.46
C ALA A 97 -1.16 -13.09 7.17
N LEU A 98 0.13 -13.45 7.04
CA LEU A 98 0.62 -14.26 5.93
C LEU A 98 0.15 -15.72 6.03
N ARG A 99 0.24 -16.32 7.22
CA ARG A 99 -0.15 -17.72 7.48
C ARG A 99 -1.66 -17.93 7.34
N GLU A 100 -2.44 -16.98 7.82
CA GLU A 100 -3.90 -17.05 7.78
C GLU A 100 -4.46 -16.86 6.38
N GLY A 101 -3.65 -16.42 5.41
CA GLY A 101 -4.11 -16.23 4.03
C GLY A 101 -5.29 -15.25 3.93
N ASN A 102 -5.45 -14.35 4.91
CA ASN A 102 -6.48 -13.31 5.02
C ASN A 102 -6.25 -12.19 3.99
N LEU A 103 -6.13 -12.61 2.73
CA LEU A 103 -5.81 -11.82 1.57
C LEU A 103 -7.12 -11.40 0.93
N ILE A 104 -7.47 -10.13 1.11
CA ILE A 104 -8.55 -9.56 0.31
C ILE A 104 -8.06 -9.55 -1.13
N ARG A 105 -8.60 -10.46 -1.96
CA ARG A 105 -8.42 -10.43 -3.41
C ARG A 105 -9.10 -9.16 -3.90
N LEU A 106 -8.33 -8.09 -4.13
CA LEU A 106 -8.85 -6.94 -4.86
C LEU A 106 -9.18 -7.41 -6.27
N THR A 107 -10.47 -7.50 -6.55
CA THR A 107 -10.89 -8.00 -7.85
C THR A 107 -10.51 -6.98 -8.93
N PRO A 108 -10.25 -7.42 -10.18
CA PRO A 108 -10.01 -6.53 -11.30
C PRO A 108 -11.09 -5.43 -11.42
N GLU A 109 -12.36 -5.76 -11.15
CA GLU A 109 -13.48 -4.82 -11.19
C GLU A 109 -13.44 -3.76 -10.07
N GLU A 110 -12.96 -4.07 -8.87
CA GLU A 110 -12.74 -3.06 -7.81
C GLU A 110 -11.62 -2.08 -8.17
N ARG A 111 -10.55 -2.58 -8.82
CA ARG A 111 -9.48 -1.72 -9.37
C ARG A 111 -10.00 -0.80 -10.46
N TRP A 112 -10.91 -1.28 -11.28
CA TRP A 112 -11.53 -0.49 -12.35
C TRP A 112 -12.54 0.53 -11.82
N ARG A 113 -13.41 0.15 -10.85
CA ARG A 113 -14.38 1.08 -10.24
C ARG A 113 -13.70 2.27 -9.57
N ARG A 114 -12.60 2.06 -8.86
CA ARG A 114 -11.80 3.15 -8.27
C ARG A 114 -11.24 4.14 -9.30
N ARG A 115 -10.95 3.69 -10.52
CA ARG A 115 -10.50 4.57 -11.60
C ARG A 115 -11.62 5.44 -12.17
N LYS A 116 -12.89 5.06 -12.01
CA LYS A 116 -14.04 5.77 -12.58
C LYS A 116 -14.73 6.74 -11.63
N THR A 117 -14.64 6.52 -10.31
CA THR A 117 -15.40 7.30 -9.32
C THR A 117 -14.71 8.59 -8.84
N GLU A 118 -13.48 8.88 -9.25
CA GLU A 118 -12.84 10.16 -8.92
C GLU A 118 -13.18 11.21 -10.00
N PRO A 119 -13.95 12.27 -9.66
CA PRO A 119 -14.31 13.30 -10.63
C PRO A 119 -13.09 14.19 -10.94
N PRO A 120 -12.88 14.60 -12.21
CA PRO A 120 -11.84 15.56 -12.55
C PRO A 120 -12.21 16.95 -12.02
N THR A 121 -11.48 17.47 -11.03
CA THR A 121 -11.63 18.88 -10.62
C THR A 121 -11.00 19.77 -11.68
N ASN A 122 -11.85 20.33 -12.54
CA ASN A 122 -11.49 21.38 -13.49
C ASN A 122 -11.37 22.73 -12.76
N ASP A 123 -10.15 23.11 -12.37
CA ASP A 123 -9.81 24.48 -12.02
C ASP A 123 -8.60 24.91 -12.86
N GLN A 124 -8.85 25.53 -14.00
CA GLN A 124 -7.81 26.18 -14.82
C GLN A 124 -7.71 27.67 -14.46
N PRO A 125 -6.64 28.14 -13.81
CA PRO A 125 -6.47 29.56 -13.50
C PRO A 125 -5.85 30.40 -14.65
N HIS A 126 -5.58 29.82 -15.82
CA HIS A 126 -4.71 30.47 -16.83
C HIS A 126 -5.42 31.19 -17.99
N LEU A 127 -6.76 31.23 -18.03
CA LEU A 127 -7.52 31.89 -19.11
C LEU A 127 -8.13 33.25 -18.72
N ARG A 128 -7.62 33.93 -17.68
CA ARG A 128 -8.09 35.28 -17.29
C ARG A 128 -7.20 36.45 -17.73
N LEU A 129 -6.09 36.20 -18.41
CA LEU A 129 -5.18 37.25 -18.85
C LEU A 129 -4.99 37.20 -20.36
N LEU A 130 -6.07 37.47 -21.11
CA LEU A 130 -6.05 37.96 -22.49
C LEU A 130 -7.50 37.99 -23.00
N GLN A 131 -8.21 39.05 -22.67
CA GLN A 131 -9.13 39.67 -23.63
C GLN A 131 -8.80 41.16 -23.70
N PRO A 132 -8.77 41.75 -24.91
CA PRO A 132 -8.49 43.17 -25.12
C PRO A 132 -9.58 44.08 -24.56
#